data_AF-A0A6B3P1N3-F1
#
_entry.id   AF-A0A6B3P1N3-F1
#
_cell.length_a   1.000
_cell.length_b   1.000
_cell.length_c   1.000
_cell.angle_alpha   90.00
_cell.angle_beta   90.00
_cell.angle_gamma   90.00
#
_symmetry.space_group_name_H-M   'P 1'
#
loop_
_entity.id
_entity.type
_entity.pdbx_description
1 polymer ?
#
loop_
_entity_poly.entity_id
_entity_poly.type
_entity_poly.pdbx_seq_one_letter_code
_entity_poly.pdbx_strand_id
1 'polypeptide(L)' 'MNNVVPGTLVDFSDLNISIYPKQFPLLQPAAKNALRRAIQNRGTTMGINSAYRTCAQQYLLRYWFEYGNPCGF' A
#
# COMPACT_ATOMS: atom_id res chain seq x y z
N MET A 1 -8.10 -12.63 14.51
CA MET A 1 -7.67 -12.80 13.10
C MET A 1 -7.23 -11.42 12.58
N ASN A 2 -6.10 -11.35 11.87
CA ASN A 2 -5.15 -10.21 11.73
C ASN A 2 -4.10 -10.13 12.86
N ASN A 3 -3.24 -11.14 12.98
CA ASN A 3 -2.03 -11.00 13.80
C ASN A 3 -0.84 -10.77 12.85
N VAL A 4 -0.50 -9.50 12.61
CA VAL A 4 0.71 -9.15 11.87
C VAL A 4 1.85 -9.24 12.87
N VAL A 5 2.72 -10.24 12.71
CA VAL A 5 3.91 -10.38 13.56
C VAL A 5 4.82 -9.17 13.33
N PRO A 6 5.43 -8.58 14.38
CA PRO A 6 6.41 -7.51 14.20
C PRO A 6 7.47 -7.87 13.14
N GLY A 7 7.82 -6.92 12.28
CA GLY A 7 8.77 -7.13 11.19
C GLY A 7 8.22 -7.77 9.92
N THR A 8 6.98 -8.28 9.92
CA THR A 8 6.33 -8.81 8.70
C THR A 8 6.11 -7.73 7.65
N LEU A 9 5.77 -6.52 8.11
CA LEU A 9 5.60 -5.33 7.28
C LEU A 9 6.47 -4.21 7.83
N VAL A 10 7.08 -3.45 6.93
CA VAL A 10 7.92 -2.29 7.25
C VAL A 10 7.43 -1.08 6.48
N ASP A 11 7.61 0.07 7.12
CA ASP A 11 7.37 1.37 6.50
C ASP A 11 8.34 1.59 5.34
N PHE A 12 7.86 2.12 4.22
CA PHE A 12 8.67 2.48 3.05
C PHE A 12 8.54 3.95 2.62
N SER A 13 7.96 4.80 3.48
CA SER A 13 7.77 6.22 3.21
C SER A 13 9.09 7.01 3.11
N ASP A 14 10.20 6.41 3.55
CA ASP A 14 11.57 6.92 3.41
C ASP A 14 12.13 6.83 1.98
N LEU A 15 11.47 6.13 1.05
CA LEU A 15 11.91 6.03 -0.34
C LEU A 15 11.50 7.28 -1.16
N ASN A 16 12.12 7.49 -2.33
CA ASN A 16 11.75 8.58 -3.24
C ASN A 16 10.41 8.29 -3.96
N ILE A 17 9.31 8.44 -3.22
CA ILE A 17 7.95 8.17 -3.65
C ILE A 17 7.01 9.34 -3.31
N SER A 18 5.90 9.40 -4.03
CA SER A 18 4.75 10.24 -3.69
C SER A 18 3.57 9.32 -3.38
N ILE A 19 3.10 9.31 -2.13
CA ILE A 19 2.01 8.43 -1.67
C ILE A 19 0.71 9.22 -1.64
N TYR A 20 -0.34 8.68 -2.25
CA TYR A 20 -1.68 9.26 -2.13
C TYR A 20 -2.21 9.13 -0.69
N PRO A 21 -3.04 10.08 -0.22
CA PRO A 21 -3.61 10.05 1.13
C PRO A 21 -4.36 8.74 1.43
N LYS A 22 -4.46 8.40 2.72
CA LYS A 22 -5.24 7.26 3.25
C LYS A 22 -4.72 5.86 2.89
N GLN A 23 -3.46 5.74 2.48
CA GLN A 23 -2.79 4.46 2.32
C GLN A 23 -1.89 4.14 3.50
N PHE A 24 -1.73 2.85 3.80
CA PHE A 24 -0.70 2.38 4.71
C PHE A 24 0.58 2.11 3.91
N PRO A 25 1.64 2.93 4.06
CA PRO A 25 2.90 2.74 3.36
C PRO A 25 3.71 1.59 3.97
N LEU A 26 3.10 0.41 4.01
CA LEU A 26 3.63 -0.81 4.57
C LEU A 26 3.78 -1.87 3.47
N LEU A 27 4.86 -2.63 3.51
CA LEU A 27 5.12 -3.79 2.65
C LEU A 27 6.15 -4.72 3.29
N GLN A 28 6.34 -5.92 2.72
CA GLN A 28 7.32 -6.88 3.24
C GLN A 28 8.77 -6.36 3.09
N PRO A 29 9.70 -6.66 4.02
CA PRO A 29 11.09 -6.18 3.94
C PRO A 29 11.79 -6.44 2.59
N ALA A 30 11.62 -7.64 2.02
CA ALA A 30 12.18 -7.99 0.71
C ALA A 30 11.60 -7.13 -0.43
N ALA A 31 10.30 -6.82 -0.36
CA ALA A 31 9.65 -5.92 -1.31
C ALA A 31 10.15 -4.48 -1.17
N LYS A 32 10.55 -4.02 0.03
CA LYS A 32 11.13 -2.68 0.24
C LYS A 32 12.43 -2.55 -0.54
N ASN A 33 13.26 -3.59 -0.44
CA ASN A 33 14.54 -3.65 -1.15
C ASN A 33 14.36 -3.73 -2.67
N ALA A 34 13.35 -4.46 -3.14
CA ALA A 34 13.01 -4.50 -4.57
C ALA A 34 12.50 -3.14 -5.06
N LEU A 35 11.59 -2.50 -4.31
CA LEU A 35 11.05 -1.19 -4.64
C LEU A 35 12.14 -0.11 -4.67
N ARG A 36 13.06 -0.11 -3.70
CA ARG A 36 14.22 0.80 -3.69
C ARG A 36 15.04 0.69 -4.97
N ARG A 37 15.37 -0.53 -5.40
CA ARG A 37 16.11 -0.77 -6.66
C ARG A 37 15.32 -0.29 -7.88
N ALA A 38 14.02 -0.55 -7.93
CA ALA A 38 13.16 -0.09 -9.02
C ALA A 38 13.10 1.44 -9.11
N ILE A 39 13.00 2.14 -7.98
CA ILE A 39 13.01 3.61 -7.91
C ILE A 39 14.36 4.17 -8.36
N GLN A 40 15.47 3.59 -7.89
CA GLN A 40 16.82 3.99 -8.30
C GLN A 40 17.02 3.83 -9.81
N ASN A 41 16.61 2.69 -10.38
CA ASN A 41 16.70 2.43 -11.81
C ASN A 41 15.82 3.37 -12.64
N ARG A 42 14.66 3.77 -12.10
CA ARG A 42 13.74 4.70 -12.77
C ARG A 42 14.25 6.15 -12.76
N GLY A 43 15.06 6.54 -11.77
CA GLY A 43 15.66 7.87 -11.67
C GLY A 43 14.69 9.04 -11.44
N THR A 44 13.40 8.75 -11.19
CA THR A 44 12.35 9.75 -10.96
C THR A 44 11.43 9.30 -9.83
N THR A 45 10.75 10.26 -9.19
CA THR A 45 9.82 9.99 -8.08
C THR A 45 8.68 9.10 -8.54
N MET A 46 8.41 8.02 -7.79
CA MET A 46 7.34 7.07 -8.10
C MET A 46 6.05 7.43 -7.36
N GLY A 47 4.95 7.61 -8.09
CA GLY A 47 3.62 7.75 -7.50
C GLY A 47 3.04 6.40 -7.05
N ILE A 48 2.53 6.34 -5.81
CA ILE A 48 1.96 5.14 -5.20
C ILE A 48 0.47 5.36 -4.92
N ASN A 49 -0.39 4.70 -5.71
CA ASN A 49 -1.86 4.80 -5.61
C ASN A 49 -2.51 3.71 -4.74
N SER A 50 -1.75 2.67 -4.38
CA SER A 50 -2.18 1.60 -3.49
C SER A 50 -0.98 0.91 -2.87
N ALA A 51 -1.15 0.42 -1.64
CA ALA A 51 -0.14 -0.27 -0.85
C ALA A 51 -0.82 -1.37 -0.01
N TYR A 52 -0.25 -1.75 1.14
CA TYR A 52 -0.88 -2.71 2.04
C TYR A 52 -2.32 -2.32 2.37
N ARG A 53 -3.21 -3.32 2.29
CA ARG A 53 -4.63 -3.19 2.56
C ARG A 53 -5.03 -4.21 3.62
N THR A 54 -5.76 -3.77 4.63
CA THR A 54 -6.30 -4.68 5.65
C THR A 54 -7.45 -5.52 5.08
N CYS A 55 -7.77 -6.65 5.71
CA CYS A 55 -8.94 -7.45 5.33
C CYS A 55 -10.24 -6.63 5.38
N ALA A 56 -10.38 -5.70 6.33
CA ALA A 56 -11.54 -4.82 6.43
C ALA A 56 -11.64 -3.84 5.24
N GLN A 57 -10.53 -3.22 4.85
CA GLN A 57 -10.49 -2.36 3.66
C GLN A 57 -10.76 -3.17 2.37
N GLN A 58 -10.26 -4.40 2.29
CA GLN A 58 -10.52 -5.28 1.13
C GLN A 58 -11.98 -5.74 1.09
N TYR A 59 -12.60 -5.99 2.24
CA TYR A 59 -14.04 -6.28 2.34
C TYR A 59 -14.87 -5.10 1.83
N LEU A 60 -14.58 -3.87 2.28
CA LEU A 60 -15.27 -2.68 1.79
C LEU A 60 -15.10 -2.50 0.27
N LEU A 61 -13.89 -2.70 -0.25
CA LEU A 61 -13.64 -2.65 -1.69
C LEU A 61 -14.47 -3.69 -2.45
N ARG A 62 -14.61 -4.91 -1.91
CA ARG A 62 -15.44 -5.96 -2.51
C ARG A 62 -16.93 -5.62 -2.45
N TYR A 63 -17.40 -5.16 -1.29
CA TYR A 63 -18.78 -4.75 -1.09
C TYR A 63 -19.17 -3.63 -2.07
N TRP A 64 -18.30 -2.63 -2.26
CA TRP A 64 -18.54 -1.55 -3.22
C TRP A 64 -18.57 -2.02 -4.68
N PHE A 65 -17.76 -3.03 -5.01
CA PHE A 65 -17.80 -3.62 -6.34
C PHE A 65 -19.11 -4.39 -6.59
N GLU A 66 -19.63 -5.11 -5.60
CA GLU A 66 -20.85 -5.93 -5.74
C GLU A 66 -22.15 -5.12 -5.69
N TYR A 67 -22.23 -4.13 -4.79
CA TYR A 67 -23.48 -3.43 -4.45
C TYR A 67 -23.48 -1.96 -4.88
N GLY A 68 -22.47 -1.53 -5.63
CA GLY A 68 -22.23 -0.12 -5.95
C GLY A 68 -21.60 0.63 -4.78
N ASN A 69 -21.32 1.92 -4.97
CA ASN A 69 -20.68 2.75 -3.95
C ASN A 69 -21.73 3.52 -3.13
N PRO A 70 -22.20 3.03 -1.95
CA PRO A 70 -23.14 3.77 -1.09
C PRO A 70 -22.48 4.99 -0.42
N CYS A 71 -21.16 5.15 -0.53
CA CYS A 71 -20.39 6.25 0.05
C CYS A 71 -19.89 7.23 -1.03
N GLY A 72 -20.59 7.33 -2.16
CA GLY A 72 -20.25 8.24 -3.24
C GLY A 72 -20.26 9.71 -2.80
N PHE A 73 -19.08 10.34 -2.93
CA PHE A 73 -18.68 11.74 -2.67
C PHE A 73 -18.32 12.10 -1.23
#